data_AF-A0A947QC69-F1
#
_entry.id   AF-A0A947QC69-F1
#
_cell.length_a   1.000
_cell.length_b   1.000
_cell.length_c   1.000
_cell.angle_alpha   90.00
_cell.angle_beta   90.00
_cell.angle_gamma   90.00
#
_symmetry.space_group_name_H-M   'P 1'
#
loop_
_entity.id
_entity.type
_entity.pdbx_description
1 polymer ?
#
loop_
_entity_poly.entity_id
_entity_poly.type
_entity_poly.pdbx_seq_one_letter_code
_entity_poly.pdbx_strand_id
1 'polypeptide(L)'
;MNDKQSQKSQKTIKRSSVLENLKDVGGNTSKVLKKDLAQGVSQEFINQLLGRKPEKKYSGDITPGESLEFEDVYSGRREQTMILEKQLTLERNLRQEEKTRSERKSNELKMQLQAVIEEVAALAQNTQELAEEVQIATMQAPIEPGVYHLIFFEKLLEFIKSFRQNIGQAKTWLQSSNKRAQKKNYWANYKKHGGKFLLAADHYVSRSAG
;
A
#
# COMPACT_ATOMS: atom_id res chain seq x y z
N MET A 1 -0.04 -5.25 -69.57
CA MET A 1 1.08 -6.01 -68.96
C MET A 1 1.96 -4.98 -68.25
N ASN A 2 2.12 -4.90 -66.93
CA ASN A 2 1.82 -5.79 -65.81
C ASN A 2 1.65 -4.91 -64.55
N ASP A 3 0.54 -5.10 -63.84
CA ASP A 3 0.38 -4.69 -62.45
C ASP A 3 1.25 -5.56 -61.52
N LYS A 4 1.92 -4.94 -60.56
CA LYS A 4 2.46 -5.62 -59.38
C LYS A 4 2.09 -4.84 -58.12
N GLN A 5 0.90 -5.12 -57.59
CA GLN A 5 0.54 -4.80 -56.21
C GLN A 5 1.17 -5.82 -55.26
N SER A 6 1.94 -5.32 -54.29
CA SER A 6 2.41 -6.11 -53.14
C SER A 6 1.27 -6.25 -52.11
N GLN A 7 0.76 -7.46 -51.91
CA GLN A 7 -0.15 -7.75 -50.80
C GLN A 7 0.66 -8.08 -49.53
N LYS A 8 0.62 -7.17 -48.55
CA LYS A 8 1.06 -7.42 -47.17
C LYS A 8 -0.01 -8.27 -46.47
N SER A 9 0.36 -9.44 -45.95
CA SER A 9 -0.52 -10.28 -45.14
C SER A 9 -0.79 -9.63 -43.78
N GLN A 10 -2.02 -9.18 -43.55
CA GLN A 10 -2.49 -8.78 -42.21
C GLN A 10 -2.75 -10.05 -41.39
N LYS A 11 -1.99 -10.27 -40.31
CA LYS A 11 -2.27 -11.32 -39.32
C LYS A 11 -3.49 -10.91 -38.50
N THR A 12 -4.62 -11.58 -38.73
CA THR A 12 -5.82 -11.49 -37.89
C THR A 12 -5.54 -12.20 -36.55
N ILE A 13 -5.37 -11.44 -35.48
CA ILE A 13 -5.37 -11.98 -34.12
C ILE A 13 -6.82 -12.34 -33.79
N LYS A 14 -7.19 -13.61 -34.01
CA LYS A 14 -8.46 -14.16 -33.55
C LYS A 14 -8.41 -14.25 -32.03
N ARG A 15 -9.30 -13.52 -31.34
CA ARG A 15 -9.53 -13.67 -29.90
C ARG A 15 -10.18 -15.04 -29.69
N SER A 16 -9.46 -15.98 -29.09
CA SER A 16 -10.05 -17.26 -28.67
C SER A 16 -11.06 -16.99 -27.56
N SER A 17 -12.28 -17.49 -27.77
CA SER A 17 -13.34 -17.43 -26.79
C SER A 17 -12.98 -18.34 -25.62
N VAL A 18 -13.28 -17.93 -24.39
CA VAL A 18 -13.04 -18.71 -23.15
C VAL A 18 -13.62 -20.13 -23.24
N LEU A 19 -14.65 -20.33 -24.07
CA LEU A 19 -15.29 -21.63 -24.34
C LEU A 19 -14.41 -22.59 -25.14
N GLU A 20 -13.50 -22.07 -25.96
CA GLU A 20 -12.61 -22.87 -26.81
C GLU A 20 -11.45 -23.48 -25.97
N ASN A 21 -10.98 -22.73 -24.96
CA ASN A 21 -10.04 -23.24 -23.96
C ASN A 21 -10.68 -24.28 -23.01
N LEU A 22 -12.01 -24.28 -22.88
CA LEU A 22 -12.72 -25.27 -22.07
C LEU A 22 -12.93 -26.61 -22.81
N LYS A 23 -12.93 -26.58 -24.15
CA LYS A 23 -13.10 -27.75 -25.01
C LYS A 23 -11.87 -28.68 -24.97
N ASP A 24 -10.67 -28.13 -24.84
CA ASP A 24 -9.42 -28.89 -24.76
C ASP A 24 -9.15 -29.56 -23.40
N VAL A 25 -9.97 -29.27 -22.38
CA VAL A 25 -9.84 -29.85 -21.03
C VAL A 25 -10.73 -31.11 -20.84
N GLY A 26 -11.45 -31.54 -21.89
CA GLY A 26 -12.67 -32.37 -21.84
C GLY A 26 -12.56 -33.90 -21.69
N GLY A 27 -11.40 -34.48 -21.37
CA GLY A 27 -11.27 -35.94 -21.24
C GLY A 27 -11.56 -36.50 -19.83
N ASN A 28 -10.82 -36.03 -18.83
CA ASN A 28 -10.76 -36.67 -17.49
C ASN A 28 -11.18 -35.78 -16.31
N THR A 29 -11.43 -34.48 -16.53
CA THR A 29 -11.86 -33.52 -15.49
C THR A 29 -13.38 -33.47 -15.32
N SER A 30 -14.15 -33.94 -16.31
CA SER A 30 -15.61 -33.83 -16.34
C SER A 30 -16.33 -34.69 -15.29
N LYS A 31 -15.75 -35.82 -14.88
CA LYS A 31 -16.32 -36.69 -13.83
C LYS A 31 -16.08 -36.13 -12.42
N VAL A 32 -14.92 -35.52 -12.19
CA VAL A 32 -14.55 -34.92 -10.90
C VAL A 32 -15.29 -33.61 -10.69
N LEU A 33 -15.33 -32.74 -11.71
CA LEU A 33 -16.11 -31.50 -11.65
C LEU A 33 -17.62 -31.77 -11.50
N LYS A 34 -18.19 -32.77 -12.18
CA LYS A 34 -19.61 -33.12 -11.99
C LYS A 34 -19.92 -33.60 -10.58
N LYS A 35 -19.02 -34.37 -9.95
CA LYS A 35 -19.24 -34.88 -8.60
C LYS A 35 -19.10 -33.77 -7.55
N ASP A 36 -18.06 -32.94 -7.66
CA ASP A 36 -17.77 -31.89 -6.67
C ASP A 36 -18.69 -30.66 -6.84
N LEU A 37 -19.06 -30.28 -8.06
CA LEU A 37 -20.03 -29.20 -8.29
C LEU A 37 -21.45 -29.63 -7.94
N ALA A 38 -21.86 -30.87 -8.22
CA ALA A 38 -23.21 -31.33 -7.88
C ALA A 38 -23.39 -31.57 -6.36
N GLN A 39 -22.32 -31.81 -5.62
CA GLN A 39 -22.38 -31.97 -4.17
C GLN A 39 -22.32 -30.64 -3.41
N GLY A 40 -21.64 -29.61 -3.95
CA GLY A 40 -21.47 -28.31 -3.28
C GLY A 40 -22.44 -27.20 -3.72
N VAL A 41 -22.99 -27.27 -4.93
CA VAL A 41 -23.90 -26.24 -5.48
C VAL A 41 -25.33 -26.74 -5.39
N SER A 42 -26.23 -25.94 -4.79
CA SER A 42 -27.63 -26.33 -4.67
C SER A 42 -28.28 -26.51 -6.04
N GLN A 43 -29.15 -27.51 -6.17
CA GLN A 43 -29.95 -27.77 -7.37
C GLN A 43 -30.71 -26.50 -7.81
N GLU A 44 -31.09 -25.67 -6.85
CA GLU A 44 -31.74 -24.37 -7.02
C GLU A 44 -30.89 -23.39 -7.84
N PHE A 45 -29.59 -23.28 -7.53
CA PHE A 45 -28.66 -22.40 -8.24
C PHE A 45 -28.43 -22.87 -9.69
N ILE A 46 -28.33 -24.19 -9.90
CA ILE A 46 -28.18 -24.79 -11.24
C ILE A 46 -29.45 -24.55 -12.08
N ASN A 47 -30.63 -24.70 -11.48
CA ASN A 47 -31.91 -24.45 -12.15
C ASN A 47 -32.09 -22.96 -12.50
N GLN A 48 -31.67 -22.06 -11.60
CA GLN A 48 -31.70 -20.61 -11.81
C GLN A 48 -30.72 -20.17 -12.91
N LEU A 49 -29.53 -20.77 -12.97
CA LEU A 49 -28.52 -20.52 -14.01
C LEU A 49 -28.93 -21.07 -15.39
N LEU A 50 -29.63 -22.21 -15.41
CA LEU A 50 -30.11 -22.86 -16.65
C LEU A 50 -31.49 -22.37 -17.11
N GLY A 51 -32.09 -21.40 -16.42
CA GLY A 51 -33.39 -20.82 -16.79
C GLY A 51 -34.57 -21.79 -16.69
N ARG A 52 -34.41 -22.95 -16.04
CA ARG A 52 -35.51 -23.90 -15.81
C ARG A 52 -36.29 -23.44 -14.58
N LYS A 53 -37.51 -22.94 -14.78
CA LYS A 53 -38.41 -22.54 -13.68
C LYS A 53 -39.01 -23.79 -13.03
N PRO A 54 -38.65 -24.16 -11.79
CA PRO A 54 -39.36 -25.22 -11.07
C PRO A 54 -40.79 -24.77 -10.73
N GLU A 55 -41.76 -25.69 -10.73
CA GLU A 55 -43.08 -25.44 -10.16
C GLU A 55 -42.95 -25.23 -8.64
N LYS A 56 -43.36 -24.04 -8.18
CA LYS A 56 -43.19 -23.62 -6.79
C LYS A 56 -44.31 -24.18 -5.91
N LYS A 57 -43.95 -25.03 -4.96
CA LYS A 57 -44.84 -25.45 -3.86
C LYS A 57 -44.79 -24.38 -2.78
N TYR A 58 -45.87 -23.62 -2.60
CA TYR A 58 -45.99 -22.64 -1.52
C TYR A 58 -46.39 -23.37 -0.23
N SER A 59 -45.50 -23.37 0.75
CA SER A 59 -45.73 -23.94 2.09
C SER A 59 -45.01 -23.06 3.12
N GLY A 60 -45.71 -22.66 4.18
CA GLY A 60 -45.16 -21.81 5.25
C GLY A 60 -46.18 -21.60 6.36
N ASP A 61 -45.69 -21.44 7.59
CA ASP A 61 -46.50 -21.17 8.77
C ASP A 61 -46.82 -19.67 8.88
N ILE A 62 -48.08 -19.35 9.19
CA ILE A 62 -48.55 -17.97 9.34
C ILE A 62 -48.23 -17.51 10.76
N THR A 63 -47.50 -16.40 10.91
CA THR A 63 -47.24 -15.82 12.23
C THR A 63 -48.50 -15.08 12.74
N PRO A 64 -48.81 -15.14 14.05
CA PRO A 64 -50.00 -14.47 14.59
C PRO A 64 -49.96 -12.96 14.31
N GLY A 65 -50.95 -12.45 13.58
CA GLY A 65 -51.06 -11.04 13.17
C GLY A 65 -50.75 -10.76 11.70
N GLU A 66 -50.30 -11.75 10.93
CA GLU A 66 -50.02 -11.62 9.51
C GLU A 66 -51.25 -11.99 8.67
N SER A 67 -51.75 -11.07 7.82
CA SER A 67 -52.81 -11.36 6.86
C SER A 67 -52.23 -11.88 5.56
N LEU A 68 -52.66 -13.07 5.14
CA LEU A 68 -52.21 -13.73 3.93
C LEU A 68 -53.19 -13.45 2.79
N GLU A 69 -52.85 -12.51 1.91
CA GLU A 69 -53.61 -12.25 0.69
C GLU A 69 -53.17 -13.23 -0.40
N PHE A 70 -54.03 -14.19 -0.74
CA PHE A 70 -53.75 -15.22 -1.75
C PHE A 70 -53.43 -14.60 -3.13
N GLU A 71 -54.08 -13.47 -3.48
CA GLU A 71 -53.83 -12.70 -4.70
C GLU A 71 -52.36 -12.29 -4.85
N ASP A 72 -51.70 -11.88 -3.75
CA ASP A 72 -50.31 -11.43 -3.73
C ASP A 72 -49.29 -12.58 -3.82
N VAL A 73 -49.69 -13.79 -3.42
CA VAL A 73 -48.89 -15.01 -3.55
C VAL A 73 -48.92 -15.51 -5.00
N TYR A 74 -50.11 -15.60 -5.61
CA TYR A 74 -50.28 -16.08 -6.99
C TYR A 74 -49.79 -15.07 -8.04
N SER A 75 -49.89 -13.77 -7.77
CA SER A 75 -49.37 -12.71 -8.66
C SER A 75 -47.85 -12.57 -8.64
N GLY A 76 -47.14 -13.29 -7.77
CA GLY A 76 -45.69 -13.19 -7.60
C GLY A 76 -45.22 -11.88 -6.95
N ARG A 77 -46.14 -11.03 -6.49
CA ARG A 77 -45.85 -9.73 -5.88
C ARG A 77 -45.08 -9.89 -4.57
N ARG A 78 -45.43 -10.89 -3.75
CA ARG A 78 -44.66 -11.29 -2.54
C ARG A 78 -43.22 -11.71 -2.84
N GLU A 79 -42.97 -12.37 -3.97
CA GLU A 79 -41.60 -12.75 -4.35
C GLU A 79 -40.80 -11.54 -4.79
N GLN A 80 -41.43 -10.63 -5.53
CA GLN A 80 -40.82 -9.37 -5.93
C GLN A 80 -40.47 -8.52 -4.71
N THR A 81 -41.37 -8.40 -3.72
CA THR A 81 -41.06 -7.67 -2.47
C THR A 81 -39.94 -8.34 -1.69
N MET A 82 -39.95 -9.68 -1.53
CA MET A 82 -38.84 -10.40 -0.88
C MET A 82 -37.50 -10.22 -1.61
N ILE A 83 -37.50 -10.25 -2.95
CA ILE A 83 -36.30 -10.00 -3.75
C ILE A 83 -35.82 -8.56 -3.55
N LEU A 84 -36.74 -7.60 -3.53
CA LEU A 84 -36.44 -6.18 -3.39
C LEU A 84 -35.90 -5.86 -1.99
N GLU A 85 -36.44 -6.48 -0.94
CA GLU A 85 -35.91 -6.41 0.42
C GLU A 85 -34.51 -7.01 0.53
N LYS A 86 -34.27 -8.17 -0.11
CA LYS A 86 -32.93 -8.78 -0.18
C LYS A 86 -31.93 -7.89 -0.91
N GLN A 87 -32.34 -7.23 -2.00
CA GLN A 87 -31.50 -6.27 -2.71
C GLN A 87 -31.17 -5.06 -1.85
N LEU A 88 -32.17 -4.51 -1.17
CA LEU A 88 -32.02 -3.32 -0.32
C LEU A 88 -31.14 -3.59 0.91
N THR A 89 -31.28 -4.76 1.53
CA THR A 89 -30.41 -5.19 2.64
C THR A 89 -28.97 -5.41 2.17
N LEU A 90 -28.77 -6.03 1.00
CA LEU A 90 -27.44 -6.18 0.41
C LEU A 90 -26.80 -4.82 0.07
N GLU A 91 -27.54 -3.90 -0.55
CA GLU A 91 -27.06 -2.53 -0.84
C GLU A 91 -26.65 -1.79 0.43
N ARG A 92 -27.46 -1.89 1.50
CA ARG A 92 -27.16 -1.28 2.80
C ARG A 92 -25.89 -1.87 3.41
N ASN A 93 -25.74 -3.20 3.38
CA ASN A 93 -24.55 -3.87 3.90
C ASN A 93 -23.29 -3.47 3.12
N LEU A 94 -23.36 -3.44 1.79
CA LEU A 94 -22.25 -3.01 0.94
C LEU A 94 -21.84 -1.57 1.22
N ARG A 95 -22.80 -0.64 1.32
CA ARG A 95 -22.50 0.76 1.68
C ARG A 95 -21.85 0.87 3.06
N GLN A 96 -22.30 0.10 4.03
CA GLN A 96 -21.74 0.11 5.37
C GLN A 96 -20.31 -0.44 5.37
N GLU A 97 -20.06 -1.54 4.64
CA GLU A 97 -18.72 -2.11 4.47
C GLU A 97 -17.77 -1.13 3.77
N GLU A 98 -18.22 -0.45 2.72
CA GLU A 98 -17.45 0.58 2.03
C GLU A 98 -17.08 1.72 2.97
N LYS A 99 -18.05 2.21 3.76
CA LYS A 99 -17.83 3.26 4.74
C LYS A 99 -16.80 2.83 5.79
N THR A 100 -16.98 1.66 6.40
CA THR A 100 -16.04 1.13 7.40
C THR A 100 -14.65 0.90 6.81
N ARG A 101 -14.55 0.41 5.57
CA ARG A 101 -13.27 0.24 4.88
C ARG A 101 -12.60 1.59 4.61
N SER A 102 -13.35 2.60 4.21
CA SER A 102 -12.85 3.96 3.98
C SER A 102 -12.34 4.59 5.27
N GLU A 103 -13.11 4.50 6.35
CA GLU A 103 -12.72 4.98 7.68
C GLU A 103 -11.45 4.29 8.20
N ARG A 104 -11.34 2.96 8.04
CA ARG A 104 -10.13 2.21 8.40
C ARG A 104 -8.91 2.72 7.65
N LYS A 105 -9.01 2.91 6.33
CA LYS A 105 -7.92 3.45 5.50
C LYS A 105 -7.54 4.87 5.93
N SER A 106 -8.52 5.72 6.19
CA SER A 106 -8.26 7.09 6.66
C SER A 106 -7.54 7.11 8.01
N ASN A 107 -7.97 6.26 8.95
CA ASN A 107 -7.33 6.15 10.26
C ASN A 107 -5.91 5.58 10.17
N GLU A 108 -5.69 4.56 9.33
CA GLU A 108 -4.35 4.02 9.07
C GLU A 108 -3.41 5.11 8.51
N LEU A 109 -3.88 5.89 7.55
CA LEU A 109 -3.11 6.95 6.93
C LEU A 109 -2.81 8.09 7.92
N LYS A 110 -3.75 8.42 8.82
CA LYS A 110 -3.52 9.35 9.93
C LYS A 110 -2.43 8.85 10.89
N MET A 111 -2.47 7.58 11.28
CA MET A 111 -1.45 6.99 12.16
C MET A 111 -0.06 6.99 11.49
N GLN A 112 0.01 6.60 10.22
CA GLN A 112 1.27 6.62 9.46
C GLN A 112 1.84 8.03 9.35
N LEU A 113 0.99 9.00 9.01
CA LEU A 113 1.40 10.40 8.94
C LEU A 113 1.94 10.90 10.29
N GLN A 114 1.24 10.60 11.38
CA GLN A 114 1.65 11.04 12.71
C GLN A 114 2.99 10.44 13.13
N ALA A 115 3.23 9.16 12.84
CA ALA A 115 4.52 8.51 13.10
C ALA A 115 5.67 9.18 12.32
N VAL A 116 5.44 9.50 11.03
CA VAL A 116 6.45 10.19 10.21
C VAL A 116 6.71 11.61 10.73
N ILE A 117 5.66 12.34 11.12
CA ILE A 117 5.74 13.67 11.73
C ILE A 117 6.61 13.64 13.00
N GLU A 118 6.37 12.68 13.90
CA GLU A 118 7.13 12.53 15.13
C GLU A 118 8.61 12.22 14.86
N GLU A 119 8.89 11.35 13.87
CA GLU A 119 10.26 11.02 13.48
C GLU A 119 10.98 12.23 12.86
N VAL A 120 10.29 12.99 12.01
CA VAL A 120 10.78 14.24 11.42
C VAL A 120 11.11 15.26 12.51
N ALA A 121 10.21 15.47 13.48
CA ALA A 121 10.42 16.39 14.60
C ALA A 121 11.61 15.97 15.48
N ALA A 122 11.74 14.68 15.79
CA ALA A 122 12.84 14.14 16.58
C ALA A 122 14.19 14.31 15.87
N LEU A 123 14.22 14.15 14.54
CA LEU A 123 15.42 14.41 13.75
C LEU A 123 15.76 15.91 13.71
N ALA A 124 14.75 16.76 13.58
CA ALA A 124 14.90 18.20 13.51
C ALA A 124 15.54 18.80 14.77
N GLN A 125 15.19 18.31 15.97
CA GLN A 125 15.81 18.74 17.24
C GLN A 125 17.33 18.58 17.27
N ASN A 126 17.88 17.63 16.50
CA ASN A 126 19.32 17.38 16.44
C ASN A 126 20.06 18.27 15.44
N THR A 127 19.35 19.12 14.69
CA THR A 127 19.87 20.00 13.66
C THR A 127 19.42 21.44 13.95
N GLN A 128 20.25 22.23 14.64
CA GLN A 128 19.92 23.54 15.21
C GLN A 128 19.19 24.53 14.27
N GLU A 129 19.58 24.64 12.99
CA GLU A 129 18.95 25.58 12.04
C GLU A 129 17.77 24.96 11.28
N LEU A 130 17.79 23.65 11.02
CA LEU A 130 16.70 22.94 10.34
C LEU A 130 15.52 22.68 11.27
N ALA A 131 15.75 22.75 12.59
CA ALA A 131 14.77 22.49 13.63
C ALA A 131 13.49 23.34 13.44
N GLU A 132 13.66 24.64 13.24
CA GLU A 132 12.57 25.62 13.32
C GLU A 132 11.61 25.52 12.12
N GLU A 133 12.14 25.49 10.88
CA GLU A 133 11.34 25.35 9.67
C GLU A 133 10.63 23.99 9.59
N VAL A 134 11.30 22.93 10.02
CA VAL A 134 10.69 21.60 10.10
C VAL A 134 9.58 21.57 11.14
N GLN A 135 9.77 22.21 12.30
CA GLN A 135 8.73 22.31 13.32
C GLN A 135 7.49 23.02 12.79
N ILE A 136 7.67 24.13 12.06
CA ILE A 136 6.57 24.86 11.41
C ILE A 136 5.85 23.97 10.40
N ALA A 137 6.57 23.27 9.53
CA ALA A 137 5.98 22.36 8.55
C ALA A 137 5.20 21.20 9.21
N THR A 138 5.68 20.73 10.36
CA THR A 138 5.06 19.67 11.14
C THR A 138 3.76 20.14 11.80
N MET A 139 3.73 21.39 12.30
CA MET A 139 2.54 21.99 12.92
C MET A 139 1.44 22.33 11.90
N GLN A 140 1.80 22.54 10.63
CA GLN A 140 0.85 22.82 9.54
C GLN A 140 0.24 21.56 8.91
N ALA A 141 0.45 20.38 9.51
CA ALA A 141 -0.07 19.12 8.96
C ALA A 141 -1.62 19.13 8.88
N PRO A 142 -2.21 18.71 7.75
CA PRO A 142 -3.65 18.77 7.53
C PRO A 142 -4.42 17.71 8.34
N ILE A 143 -5.65 18.07 8.75
CA ILE A 143 -6.57 17.23 9.56
C ILE A 143 -7.07 16.01 8.76
N GLU A 144 -7.17 16.13 7.44
CA GLU A 144 -7.57 15.06 6.51
C GLU A 144 -6.41 14.73 5.56
N PRO A 145 -5.51 13.82 5.96
CA PRO A 145 -4.37 13.51 5.13
C PRO A 145 -4.76 12.66 3.93
N GLY A 146 -4.51 13.20 2.74
CA GLY A 146 -4.46 12.43 1.50
C GLY A 146 -3.11 11.72 1.32
N VAL A 147 -3.06 10.78 0.38
CA VAL A 147 -1.85 10.01 0.00
C VAL A 147 -0.66 10.93 -0.33
N TYR A 148 -0.91 12.08 -0.94
CA TYR A 148 0.12 13.07 -1.25
C TYR A 148 0.89 13.54 -0.01
N HIS A 149 0.19 13.82 1.09
CA HIS A 149 0.83 14.32 2.31
C HIS A 149 1.75 13.26 2.91
N LEU A 150 1.31 12.00 2.92
CA LEU A 150 2.12 10.88 3.38
C LEU A 150 3.43 10.80 2.58
N ILE A 151 3.34 10.80 1.25
CA ILE A 151 4.53 10.75 0.37
C ILE A 151 5.43 11.98 0.59
N PHE A 152 4.85 13.17 0.74
CA PHE A 152 5.61 14.39 1.01
C PHE A 152 6.41 14.27 2.30
N PHE A 153 5.79 13.85 3.40
CA PHE A 153 6.46 13.71 4.69
C PHE A 153 7.49 12.55 4.69
N GLU A 154 7.23 11.45 3.97
CA GLU A 154 8.23 10.40 3.75
C GLU A 154 9.46 10.93 3.01
N LYS A 155 9.26 11.73 1.96
CA LYS A 155 10.37 12.33 1.20
C LYS A 155 11.13 13.37 2.02
N LEU A 156 10.42 14.14 2.83
CA LEU A 156 11.03 15.06 3.79
C LEU A 156 11.90 14.30 4.81
N LEU A 157 11.41 13.18 5.33
CA LEU A 157 12.14 12.31 6.25
C LEU A 157 13.41 11.74 5.60
N GLU A 158 13.31 11.20 4.39
CA GLU A 158 14.47 10.71 3.62
C GLU A 158 15.52 11.81 3.41
N PHE A 159 15.06 13.02 3.06
CA PHE A 159 15.92 14.18 2.88
C PHE A 159 16.68 14.52 4.17
N ILE A 160 15.98 14.66 5.29
CA ILE A 160 16.60 14.97 6.60
C ILE A 160 17.61 13.89 7.01
N LYS A 161 17.29 12.61 6.80
CA LYS A 161 18.22 11.48 7.06
C LYS A 161 19.51 11.61 6.24
N SER A 162 19.37 11.85 4.94
CA SER A 162 20.52 12.00 4.04
C SER A 162 21.38 13.23 4.40
N PHE A 163 20.74 14.34 4.74
CA PHE A 163 21.40 15.56 5.16
C PHE A 163 22.23 15.35 6.42
N ARG A 164 21.68 14.68 7.44
CA ARG A 164 22.40 14.33 8.67
C ARG A 164 23.62 13.44 8.40
N GLN A 165 23.47 12.44 7.54
CA GLN A 165 24.58 11.55 7.17
C GLN A 165 25.70 12.35 6.51
N ASN A 166 25.36 13.27 5.62
CA ASN A 166 26.33 14.13 4.94
C ASN A 166 27.05 15.06 5.93
N ILE A 167 26.34 15.67 6.89
CA ILE A 167 26.96 16.46 7.97
C ILE A 167 27.93 15.62 8.80
N GLY A 168 27.55 14.39 9.17
CA GLY A 168 28.40 13.47 9.92
C GLY A 168 29.69 13.12 9.18
N GLN A 169 29.58 12.89 7.87
CA GLN A 169 30.73 12.65 7.00
C GLN A 169 31.63 13.88 6.89
N ALA A 170 31.05 15.07 6.68
CA ALA A 170 31.79 16.33 6.61
C ALA A 170 32.55 16.61 7.92
N LYS A 171 31.91 16.39 9.07
CA LYS A 171 32.54 16.51 10.40
C LYS A 171 33.73 15.56 10.54
N THR A 172 33.56 14.30 10.16
CA THR A 172 34.63 13.28 10.23
C THR A 172 35.79 13.65 9.32
N TRP A 173 35.49 14.09 8.09
CA TRP A 173 36.48 14.56 7.13
C TRP A 173 37.26 15.77 7.68
N LEU A 174 36.57 16.79 8.19
CA LEU A 174 37.19 17.97 8.82
C LEU A 174 38.07 17.60 10.01
N GLN A 175 37.61 16.73 10.90
CA GLN A 175 38.41 16.24 12.01
C GLN A 175 39.68 15.52 11.54
N SER A 176 39.56 14.67 10.51
CA SER A 176 40.72 13.96 9.95
C SER A 176 41.72 14.93 9.29
N SER A 177 41.20 15.93 8.58
CA SER A 177 41.99 16.96 7.91
C SER A 177 42.72 17.85 8.94
N ASN A 178 42.01 18.30 9.98
CA ASN A 178 42.59 19.08 11.07
C ASN A 178 43.65 18.27 11.84
N LYS A 179 43.42 16.99 12.14
CA LYS A 179 44.44 16.12 12.75
C LYS A 179 45.68 15.98 11.87
N ARG A 180 45.51 15.85 10.55
CA ARG A 180 46.63 15.80 9.59
C ARG A 180 47.38 17.13 9.55
N ALA A 181 46.67 18.27 9.54
CA ALA A 181 47.28 19.60 9.58
C ALA A 181 48.06 19.83 10.88
N GLN A 182 47.51 19.43 12.04
CA GLN A 182 48.20 19.49 13.33
C GLN A 182 49.49 18.66 13.33
N LYS A 183 49.46 17.42 12.81
CA LYS A 183 50.67 16.60 12.66
C LYS A 183 51.70 17.28 11.75
N LYS A 184 51.27 17.88 10.64
CA LYS A 184 52.17 18.64 9.74
C LYS A 184 52.81 19.82 10.46
N ASN A 185 52.02 20.61 11.21
CA ASN A 185 52.51 21.74 11.99
C ASN A 185 53.48 21.30 13.09
N TYR A 186 53.19 20.18 13.76
CA TYR A 186 54.09 19.57 14.75
C TYR A 186 55.45 19.24 14.11
N TRP A 187 55.47 18.58 12.96
CA TRP A 187 56.72 18.26 12.26
C TRP A 187 57.44 19.48 11.69
N ALA A 188 56.70 20.51 11.27
CA ALA A 188 57.29 21.78 10.85
C ALA A 188 57.99 22.50 12.02
N ASN A 189 57.38 22.51 13.20
CA ASN A 189 57.97 23.08 14.42
C ASN A 189 59.17 22.28 14.90
N TYR A 190 59.11 20.93 14.83
CA TYR A 190 60.26 20.09 15.08
C TYR A 190 61.43 20.40 14.14
N LYS A 191 61.18 20.56 12.84
CA LYS A 191 62.25 20.94 11.88
C LYS A 191 62.89 22.30 12.21
N LYS A 192 62.14 23.25 12.76
CA LYS A 192 62.64 24.58 13.15
C LYS A 192 63.44 24.57 14.45
N HIS A 193 62.97 23.85 15.46
CA HIS A 193 63.51 23.91 16.83
C HIS A 193 64.35 22.67 17.23
N GLY A 194 64.39 21.65 16.38
CA GLY A 194 65.21 20.45 16.55
C GLY A 194 64.85 19.61 17.78
N GLY A 195 65.84 18.91 18.35
CA GLY A 195 65.64 18.02 19.50
C GLY A 195 65.09 18.70 20.76
N LYS A 196 65.31 20.02 20.94
CA LYS A 196 64.76 20.79 22.08
C LYS A 196 63.23 20.80 22.09
N PHE A 197 62.59 20.76 20.92
CA PHE A 197 61.14 20.67 20.80
C PHE A 197 60.59 19.31 21.26
N LEU A 198 61.33 18.22 21.05
CA LEU A 198 60.91 16.89 21.52
C LEU A 198 61.04 16.73 23.04
N LEU A 199 61.98 17.43 23.65
CA LEU A 199 62.26 17.40 25.09
C LEU A 199 61.42 18.40 25.89
N ALA A 200 60.61 19.24 25.22
CA ALA A 200 59.69 20.13 25.92
C ALA A 200 58.67 19.31 26.73
N ALA A 201 58.47 19.69 27.99
CA ALA A 201 57.65 18.95 28.95
C ALA A 201 56.25 18.61 28.41
N ASP A 202 55.61 19.56 27.73
CA ASP A 202 54.27 19.39 27.14
C ASP A 202 54.21 18.29 26.06
N HIS A 203 55.25 18.19 25.23
CA HIS A 203 55.33 17.20 24.16
C HIS A 203 55.79 15.83 24.66
N TYR A 204 56.63 15.80 25.69
CA TYR A 204 57.10 14.57 26.31
C TYR A 204 55.94 13.82 27.01
N VAL A 205 55.14 14.52 27.82
CA VAL A 205 54.01 13.92 28.55
C VAL A 205 52.98 13.32 27.61
N SER A 206 52.57 14.05 26.56
CA SER A 206 51.60 13.55 25.56
C SER A 206 52.08 12.32 24.77
N ARG A 207 53.39 12.10 24.65
CA ARG A 207 53.98 10.93 23.99
C ARG A 207 54.18 9.74 24.93
N SER A 208 54.49 10.01 26.20
CA SER A 208 54.68 8.99 27.23
C SER A 208 53.39 8.39 27.77
N ALA A 209 52.25 9.09 27.61
CA ALA A 209 50.93 8.65 28.07
C ALA A 209 50.15 7.84 27.01
N GLY A 210 50.82 7.35 25.97
CA GLY A 210 50.24 6.53 24.90
C GLY A 210 50.58 5.06 25.03
#